data_AF-A0A9E3KRK3-F1
#
_entry.id   AF-A0A9E3KRK3-F1
#
_cell.length_a   1.000
_cell.length_b   1.000
_cell.length_c   1.000
_cell.angle_alpha   90.00
_cell.angle_beta   90.00
_cell.angle_gamma   90.00
#
_symmetry.space_group_name_H-M   'P 1'
#
loop_
_entity.id
_entity.type
_entity.pdbx_description
1 polymer ?
#
loop_
_entity_poly.entity_id
_entity_poly.type
_entity_poly.pdbx_seq_one_letter_code
_entity_poly.pdbx_strand_id
1 'polypeptide(L)'
;MNKIINKVKKAIGYKLSILVVISLFAQTSLYAQGGKDLFKTNCAACHSVGKNKLVGPGLEGINDKRNREWLIKWTKNSGELIASGDKDAIAIFEEFNKIPMPAQALSDEQLNEIYDYLANPNAETAAPKEAATASEGVSEEVLLGEKLYKANCAACHSVGDNKLVGPGLKGINEKRSFEWLVKWIKNSPELIASGDADAKAIFEEFNKVPMPPQNVTDDEIKAILAYIKNPPSAKKEEASTEVADAGETKSDSKSTIIILVVIIVILAGLILFLNKARVTIAKAAAEKQGVEYSGPVTFAEACKQTISKNSGLVALVVIVLFFAGLVKLMNNANTIGVHTGYKPEQPIKFSHKVHAGDNKIDCNYCHSSARHSKTSGIPSLNVCMNCHKYVDGSNGKTFTYNGEEYSMTDEIKKIYAALDYNPESQAYGNNPTPVKWIKVHNLPDHAYFNHSQHVTVGGQKCQTCHGPVEEMDVVEQFSPLTMKWCIECHNTTGVMSEGNGYYDEMHARMTEQYKEKWLGDGKLTVEEMGGWECAKCHY
;
A
#
# COMPACT_ATOMS: atom_id res chain seq x y z
N MET A 1 48.42 -17.21 -28.95
CA MET A 1 47.19 -16.69 -28.31
C MET A 1 46.06 -17.71 -28.19
N ASN A 2 45.71 -18.49 -29.23
CA ASN A 2 44.55 -19.40 -29.17
C ASN A 2 44.68 -20.62 -28.21
N LYS A 3 45.89 -21.03 -27.81
CA LYS A 3 46.10 -22.11 -26.82
C LYS A 3 45.85 -21.68 -25.37
N ILE A 4 45.96 -20.38 -25.06
CA ILE A 4 45.75 -19.85 -23.70
C ILE A 4 44.24 -19.60 -23.47
N ILE A 5 43.53 -19.13 -24.51
CA ILE A 5 42.08 -18.88 -24.46
C ILE A 5 41.29 -20.19 -24.25
N ASN A 6 41.72 -21.30 -24.85
CA ASN A 6 41.05 -22.60 -24.67
C ASN A 6 41.32 -23.27 -23.32
N LYS A 7 42.45 -22.97 -22.66
CA LYS A 7 42.73 -23.47 -21.29
C LYS A 7 41.88 -22.75 -20.25
N VAL A 8 41.61 -21.46 -20.43
CA VAL A 8 40.76 -20.66 -19.53
C VAL A 8 39.27 -21.04 -19.68
N LYS A 9 38.78 -21.28 -20.91
CA LYS A 9 37.39 -21.75 -21.14
C LYS A 9 37.11 -23.12 -20.51
N LYS A 10 38.09 -24.04 -20.51
CA LYS A 10 37.94 -25.40 -19.95
C LYS A 10 38.03 -25.43 -18.42
N ALA A 11 38.71 -24.46 -17.80
CA ALA A 11 38.80 -24.33 -16.34
C ALA A 11 37.55 -23.66 -15.71
N ILE A 12 36.85 -22.81 -16.47
CA ILE A 12 35.62 -22.14 -16.02
C ILE A 12 34.39 -23.04 -16.20
N GLY A 13 34.38 -23.91 -17.21
CA GLY A 13 33.25 -24.83 -17.48
C GLY A 13 33.09 -26.00 -16.49
N TYR A 14 34.12 -26.33 -15.69
CA TYR A 14 34.05 -27.46 -14.75
C TYR A 14 33.76 -27.07 -13.29
N LYS A 15 33.85 -25.76 -12.96
CA LYS A 15 33.49 -25.23 -11.64
C LYS A 15 32.05 -24.70 -11.55
N LEU A 16 31.37 -24.52 -12.68
CA LEU A 16 29.95 -24.13 -12.70
C LEU A 16 28.99 -25.33 -12.57
N SER A 17 29.42 -26.56 -12.88
CA SER A 17 28.56 -27.75 -12.82
C SER A 17 28.57 -28.50 -11.47
N ILE A 18 29.45 -28.12 -10.52
CA ILE A 18 29.46 -28.71 -9.16
C ILE A 18 28.70 -27.83 -8.15
N LEU A 19 28.51 -26.54 -8.46
CA LEU A 19 27.69 -25.62 -7.65
C LEU A 19 26.18 -25.72 -7.96
N VAL A 20 25.80 -26.25 -9.13
CA VAL A 20 24.38 -26.43 -9.53
C VAL A 20 23.79 -27.75 -9.01
N VAL A 21 24.61 -28.74 -8.63
CA VAL A 21 24.12 -30.04 -8.13
C VAL A 21 24.07 -30.10 -6.59
N ILE A 22 24.78 -29.22 -5.88
CA ILE A 22 24.66 -29.10 -4.41
C ILE A 22 23.49 -28.17 -4.01
N SER A 23 22.95 -27.36 -4.92
CA SER A 23 21.75 -26.53 -4.69
C SER A 23 20.43 -27.30 -4.89
N LEU A 24 20.47 -28.57 -5.31
CA LEU A 24 19.28 -29.38 -5.58
C LEU A 24 18.95 -30.44 -4.51
N PHE A 25 19.67 -30.47 -3.38
CA PHE A 25 19.42 -31.42 -2.28
C PHE A 25 19.35 -30.74 -0.88
N ALA A 26 19.00 -29.46 -0.83
CA ALA A 26 18.79 -28.71 0.42
C ALA A 26 17.42 -28.00 0.48
N GLN A 27 16.42 -28.50 -0.27
CA GLN A 27 15.04 -28.01 -0.23
C GLN A 27 14.09 -29.04 0.38
N THR A 28 14.44 -29.58 1.54
CA THR A 28 13.49 -30.33 2.37
C THR A 28 13.86 -30.11 3.83
N SER A 29 13.53 -28.96 4.42
CA SER A 29 13.29 -28.73 5.87
C SER A 29 13.18 -27.23 6.22
N LEU A 30 12.35 -26.46 5.52
CA LEU A 30 12.10 -25.03 5.83
C LEU A 30 10.60 -24.72 6.06
N TYR A 31 9.76 -25.73 6.21
CA TYR A 31 8.29 -25.59 6.14
C TYR A 31 7.56 -25.49 7.50
N ALA A 32 8.27 -25.38 8.63
CA ALA A 32 7.61 -25.32 9.95
C ALA A 32 7.55 -23.92 10.59
N GLN A 33 8.33 -22.94 10.10
CA GLN A 33 8.42 -21.63 10.74
C GLN A 33 7.33 -20.63 10.26
N GLY A 34 6.70 -20.85 9.10
CA GLY A 34 5.71 -19.91 8.53
C GLY A 34 4.30 -20.02 9.13
N GLY A 35 3.82 -21.23 9.43
CA GLY A 35 2.45 -21.48 9.86
C GLY A 35 2.04 -20.80 11.17
N LYS A 36 2.94 -20.73 12.16
CA LYS A 36 2.67 -20.09 13.46
C LYS A 36 2.48 -18.59 13.34
N ASP A 37 3.31 -17.92 12.57
CA ASP A 37 3.23 -16.47 12.36
C ASP A 37 2.05 -16.11 11.45
N LEU A 38 1.81 -16.91 10.41
CA LEU A 38 0.60 -16.80 9.58
C LEU A 38 -0.68 -16.96 10.42
N PHE A 39 -0.72 -17.91 11.35
CA PHE A 39 -1.85 -18.09 12.26
C PHE A 39 -2.03 -16.91 13.20
N LYS A 40 -0.95 -16.41 13.81
CA LYS A 40 -1.00 -15.25 14.72
C LYS A 40 -1.51 -13.99 14.04
N THR A 41 -1.07 -13.73 12.81
CA THR A 41 -1.46 -12.53 12.07
C THR A 41 -2.88 -12.59 11.53
N ASN A 42 -3.33 -13.76 11.04
CA ASN A 42 -4.57 -13.86 10.28
C ASN A 42 -5.72 -14.55 11.01
N CYS A 43 -5.44 -15.38 12.03
CA CYS A 43 -6.43 -16.30 12.60
C CYS A 43 -6.65 -16.11 14.10
N ALA A 44 -5.61 -15.72 14.85
CA ALA A 44 -5.62 -15.72 16.32
C ALA A 44 -6.59 -14.69 16.94
N ALA A 45 -7.03 -13.69 16.20
CA ALA A 45 -8.06 -12.73 16.63
C ALA A 45 -9.44 -13.40 16.80
N CYS A 46 -9.72 -14.44 16.01
CA CYS A 46 -11.02 -15.09 15.96
C CYS A 46 -11.01 -16.55 16.40
N HIS A 47 -9.86 -17.22 16.34
CA HIS A 47 -9.72 -18.65 16.67
C HIS A 47 -8.64 -18.87 17.73
N SER A 48 -8.91 -19.80 18.65
CA SER A 48 -7.88 -20.31 19.54
C SER A 48 -7.25 -21.57 18.94
N VAL A 49 -5.96 -21.79 19.21
CA VAL A 49 -5.27 -23.05 18.88
C VAL A 49 -5.78 -24.22 19.73
N GLY A 50 -6.30 -23.92 20.94
CA GLY A 50 -6.88 -24.90 21.86
C GLY A 50 -8.38 -25.11 21.65
N LYS A 51 -9.08 -25.63 22.67
CA LYS A 51 -10.54 -25.88 22.65
C LYS A 51 -11.39 -24.62 22.84
N ASN A 52 -10.79 -23.50 23.21
CA ASN A 52 -11.54 -22.31 23.62
C ASN A 52 -12.27 -21.70 22.42
N LYS A 53 -13.57 -21.44 22.61
CA LYS A 53 -14.39 -20.72 21.63
C LYS A 53 -14.14 -19.22 21.78
N LEU A 54 -13.81 -18.54 20.68
CA LEU A 54 -13.68 -17.09 20.61
C LEU A 54 -14.83 -16.56 19.73
N VAL A 55 -14.51 -15.83 18.66
CA VAL A 55 -15.46 -15.49 17.60
C VAL A 55 -15.81 -16.73 16.76
N GLY A 56 -14.82 -17.60 16.53
CA GLY A 56 -14.96 -18.91 15.90
C GLY A 56 -14.62 -20.08 16.84
N PRO A 57 -14.76 -21.33 16.37
CA PRO A 57 -14.42 -22.51 17.16
C PRO A 57 -12.93 -22.59 17.49
N GLY A 58 -12.62 -23.24 18.60
CA GLY A 58 -11.25 -23.68 18.91
C GLY A 58 -10.79 -24.77 17.94
N LEU A 59 -9.56 -24.65 17.44
CA LEU A 59 -9.05 -25.43 16.31
C LEU A 59 -8.21 -26.65 16.71
N GLU A 60 -8.21 -27.02 17.99
CA GLU A 60 -7.54 -28.23 18.46
C GLU A 60 -8.12 -29.48 17.76
N GLY A 61 -7.21 -30.27 17.17
CA GLY A 61 -7.54 -31.49 16.44
C GLY A 61 -8.35 -31.26 15.16
N ILE A 62 -8.32 -30.06 14.59
CA ILE A 62 -9.11 -29.75 13.39
C ILE A 62 -8.74 -30.63 12.19
N ASN A 63 -7.47 -31.01 12.10
CA ASN A 63 -6.93 -31.90 11.06
C ASN A 63 -7.48 -33.34 11.12
N ASP A 64 -7.96 -33.76 12.29
CA ASP A 64 -8.58 -35.08 12.47
C ASP A 64 -10.10 -35.03 12.22
N LYS A 65 -10.70 -33.85 12.37
CA LYS A 65 -12.14 -33.63 12.21
C LYS A 65 -12.57 -33.44 10.76
N ARG A 66 -11.70 -32.89 9.91
CA ARG A 66 -11.99 -32.56 8.52
C ARG A 66 -10.76 -32.76 7.65
N ASN A 67 -10.98 -33.19 6.41
CA ASN A 67 -9.89 -33.36 5.46
C ASN A 67 -9.32 -32.00 5.02
N ARG A 68 -8.04 -32.02 4.59
CA ARG A 68 -7.28 -30.81 4.22
C ARG A 68 -7.94 -30.01 3.09
N GLU A 69 -8.49 -30.68 2.08
CA GLU A 69 -9.11 -30.02 0.93
C GLU A 69 -10.38 -29.24 1.34
N TRP A 70 -11.19 -29.83 2.21
CA TRP A 70 -12.38 -29.18 2.77
C TRP A 70 -12.01 -27.97 3.62
N LEU A 71 -10.99 -28.11 4.46
CA LEU A 71 -10.49 -27.03 5.33
C LEU A 71 -10.00 -25.82 4.51
N ILE A 72 -9.29 -26.07 3.41
CA ILE A 72 -8.84 -25.03 2.48
C ILE A 72 -10.04 -24.32 1.83
N LYS A 73 -11.02 -25.07 1.31
CA LYS A 73 -12.23 -24.49 0.69
C LYS A 73 -13.02 -23.65 1.70
N TRP A 74 -13.15 -24.14 2.94
CA TRP A 74 -13.84 -23.43 4.02
C TRP A 74 -13.17 -22.11 4.37
N THR A 75 -11.84 -22.12 4.52
CA THR A 75 -11.08 -20.93 4.90
C THR A 75 -10.99 -19.90 3.78
N LYS A 76 -10.99 -20.34 2.52
CA LYS A 76 -11.06 -19.45 1.36
C LYS A 76 -12.45 -18.85 1.16
N ASN A 77 -13.52 -19.65 1.34
CA ASN A 77 -14.89 -19.17 1.12
C ASN A 77 -15.94 -20.03 1.84
N SER A 78 -16.16 -19.76 3.13
CA SER A 78 -17.18 -20.48 3.90
C SER A 78 -18.60 -20.25 3.36
N GLY A 79 -18.88 -19.06 2.82
CA GLY A 79 -20.19 -18.70 2.27
C GLY A 79 -20.59 -19.55 1.07
N GLU A 80 -19.64 -19.87 0.19
CA GLU A 80 -19.87 -20.74 -0.98
C GLU A 80 -20.13 -22.19 -0.57
N LEU A 81 -19.41 -22.71 0.43
CA LEU A 81 -19.67 -24.04 1.00
C LEU A 81 -21.05 -24.11 1.65
N ILE A 82 -21.45 -23.07 2.39
CA ILE A 82 -22.81 -22.98 2.98
C ILE A 82 -23.88 -22.94 1.87
N ALA A 83 -23.69 -22.11 0.84
CA ALA A 83 -24.62 -21.99 -0.29
C ALA A 83 -24.70 -23.28 -1.13
N SER A 84 -23.65 -24.10 -1.15
CA SER A 84 -23.63 -25.39 -1.85
C SER A 84 -24.47 -26.48 -1.18
N GLY A 85 -24.96 -26.23 0.04
CA GLY A 85 -25.73 -27.21 0.81
C GLY A 85 -24.88 -28.19 1.61
N ASP A 86 -23.58 -27.90 1.81
CA ASP A 86 -22.71 -28.74 2.64
C ASP A 86 -23.22 -28.77 4.09
N LYS A 87 -23.53 -29.98 4.57
CA LYS A 87 -24.19 -30.18 5.87
C LYS A 87 -23.32 -29.77 7.05
N ASP A 88 -22.00 -29.94 6.94
CA ASP A 88 -21.05 -29.58 7.98
C ASP A 88 -20.84 -28.06 8.02
N ALA A 89 -20.78 -27.43 6.85
CA ALA A 89 -20.72 -25.99 6.69
C ALA A 89 -21.96 -25.29 7.28
N ILE A 90 -23.16 -25.81 7.00
CA ILE A 90 -24.42 -25.30 7.54
C ILE A 90 -24.48 -25.49 9.05
N ALA A 91 -24.08 -26.65 9.58
CA ALA A 91 -24.08 -26.90 11.02
C ALA A 91 -23.17 -25.93 11.79
N ILE A 92 -21.97 -25.66 11.27
CA ILE A 92 -21.05 -24.68 11.86
C ILE A 92 -21.65 -23.26 11.77
N PHE A 93 -22.24 -22.91 10.64
CA PHE A 93 -22.89 -21.62 10.45
C PHE A 93 -24.06 -21.40 11.44
N GLU A 94 -24.88 -22.42 11.67
CA GLU A 94 -25.97 -22.36 12.65
C GLU A 94 -25.44 -22.27 14.09
N GLU A 95 -24.38 -22.99 14.43
CA GLU A 95 -23.77 -22.97 15.76
C GLU A 95 -23.15 -21.61 16.12
N PHE A 96 -22.59 -20.89 15.12
CA PHE A 96 -21.91 -19.61 15.31
C PHE A 96 -22.78 -18.40 14.91
N ASN A 97 -24.04 -18.41 15.34
CA ASN A 97 -24.99 -17.30 15.20
C ASN A 97 -25.24 -16.84 13.75
N LYS A 98 -25.10 -17.74 12.76
CA LYS A 98 -25.27 -17.42 11.34
C LYS A 98 -24.30 -16.35 10.84
N ILE A 99 -23.11 -16.28 11.44
CA ILE A 99 -22.01 -15.42 10.99
C ILE A 99 -21.08 -16.29 10.16
N PRO A 100 -20.93 -16.03 8.84
CA PRO A 100 -20.00 -16.79 8.02
C PRO A 100 -18.56 -16.42 8.39
N MET A 101 -17.65 -17.41 8.34
CA MET A 101 -16.23 -17.12 8.50
C MET A 101 -15.76 -16.24 7.32
N PRO A 102 -15.14 -15.07 7.58
CA PRO A 102 -14.64 -14.21 6.53
C PRO A 102 -13.65 -14.95 5.64
N ALA A 103 -13.80 -14.80 4.32
CA ALA A 103 -12.90 -15.36 3.33
C ALA A 103 -11.46 -14.90 3.57
N GLN A 104 -10.53 -15.85 3.72
CA GLN A 104 -9.12 -15.55 3.91
C GLN A 104 -8.41 -15.53 2.56
N ALA A 105 -7.78 -14.40 2.24
CA ALA A 105 -7.01 -14.21 1.01
C ALA A 105 -5.59 -14.80 1.14
N LEU A 106 -5.50 -16.11 1.43
CA LEU A 106 -4.25 -16.85 1.59
C LEU A 106 -4.09 -17.89 0.47
N SER A 107 -2.84 -18.15 0.05
CA SER A 107 -2.55 -19.20 -0.93
C SER A 107 -2.78 -20.59 -0.34
N ASP A 108 -2.93 -21.61 -1.19
CA ASP A 108 -3.09 -22.99 -0.71
C ASP A 108 -1.87 -23.45 0.09
N GLU A 109 -0.67 -23.02 -0.29
CA GLU A 109 0.58 -23.27 0.42
C GLU A 109 0.56 -22.64 1.82
N GLN A 110 0.16 -21.36 1.93
CA GLN A 110 0.06 -20.66 3.22
C GLN A 110 -0.99 -21.30 4.14
N LEU A 111 -2.11 -21.76 3.58
CA LEU A 111 -3.13 -22.48 4.34
C LEU A 111 -2.63 -23.84 4.83
N ASN A 112 -1.89 -24.57 4.00
CA ASN A 112 -1.25 -25.81 4.41
C ASN A 112 -0.29 -25.59 5.58
N GLU A 113 0.56 -24.56 5.53
CA GLU A 113 1.46 -24.23 6.63
C GLU A 113 0.72 -23.93 7.95
N ILE A 114 -0.39 -23.19 7.88
CA ILE A 114 -1.25 -22.91 9.05
C ILE A 114 -1.81 -24.22 9.62
N TYR A 115 -2.33 -25.10 8.76
CA TYR A 115 -2.91 -26.36 9.23
C TYR A 115 -1.87 -27.34 9.74
N ASP A 116 -0.65 -27.32 9.21
CA ASP A 116 0.48 -28.10 9.71
C ASP A 116 0.93 -27.60 11.09
N TYR A 117 0.95 -26.28 11.31
CA TYR A 117 1.13 -25.69 12.63
C TYR A 117 0.03 -26.12 13.62
N LEU A 118 -1.24 -26.11 13.18
CA LEU A 118 -2.36 -26.57 14.02
C LEU A 118 -2.31 -28.07 14.35
N ALA A 119 -1.61 -28.88 13.54
CA ALA A 119 -1.40 -30.30 13.82
C ALA A 119 -0.38 -30.52 14.96
N ASN A 120 0.61 -29.64 15.09
CA ASN A 120 1.63 -29.73 16.13
C ASN A 120 2.07 -28.34 16.63
N PRO A 121 1.25 -27.66 17.45
CA PRO A 121 1.50 -26.27 17.87
C PRO A 121 2.70 -26.11 18.82
N ASN A 122 3.23 -27.23 19.34
CA ASN A 122 4.34 -27.28 20.30
C ASN A 122 5.65 -27.82 19.69
N ALA A 123 5.73 -28.04 18.37
CA ALA A 123 6.99 -28.42 17.73
C ALA A 123 8.00 -27.25 17.81
N GLU A 124 8.96 -27.35 18.73
CA GLU A 124 10.15 -26.50 18.72
C GLU A 124 11.11 -26.95 17.62
N THR A 125 11.34 -26.10 16.61
CA THR A 125 12.50 -26.23 15.72
C THR A 125 13.50 -25.12 16.02
N ALA A 126 14.71 -25.54 16.37
CA ALA A 126 15.83 -24.69 16.78
C ALA A 126 16.23 -23.69 15.67
N ALA A 127 16.32 -22.42 16.02
CA ALA A 127 16.99 -21.38 15.24
C ALA A 127 18.30 -20.94 15.94
N PRO A 128 19.31 -20.45 15.19
CA PRO A 128 20.57 -20.01 15.76
C PRO A 128 20.43 -18.68 16.49
N LYS A 129 21.09 -18.57 17.66
CA LYS A 129 21.22 -17.33 18.43
C LYS A 129 21.99 -16.27 17.63
N GLU A 130 21.34 -15.14 17.33
CA GLU A 130 22.03 -13.88 17.10
C GLU A 130 22.07 -13.08 18.40
N ALA A 131 23.26 -12.54 18.70
CA ALA A 131 23.62 -11.98 19.99
C ALA A 131 22.97 -10.61 20.21
N ALA A 132 22.17 -10.50 21.28
CA ALA A 132 21.73 -9.23 21.82
C ALA A 132 22.80 -8.68 22.79
N THR A 133 23.36 -7.52 22.46
CA THR A 133 24.10 -6.69 23.40
C THR A 133 23.12 -6.06 24.39
N ALA A 134 23.29 -6.39 25.66
CA ALA A 134 22.48 -5.88 26.77
C ALA A 134 22.68 -4.37 26.97
N SER A 135 21.58 -3.62 27.09
CA SER A 135 21.58 -2.32 27.76
C SER A 135 21.22 -2.52 29.24
N GLU A 136 21.99 -1.89 30.11
CA GLU A 136 21.96 -2.09 31.55
C GLU A 136 20.65 -1.58 32.19
N GLY A 137 20.09 -2.40 33.08
CA GLY A 137 19.20 -1.96 34.17
C GLY A 137 17.70 -2.24 34.04
N VAL A 138 17.21 -2.71 32.90
CA VAL A 138 15.79 -3.10 32.72
C VAL A 138 15.70 -4.61 32.63
N SER A 139 14.99 -5.26 33.57
CA SER A 139 14.82 -6.71 33.54
C SER A 139 14.14 -7.15 32.24
N GLU A 140 14.56 -8.27 31.66
CA GLU A 140 13.98 -8.90 30.46
C GLU A 140 12.44 -9.02 30.55
N GLU A 141 11.92 -9.24 31.75
CA GLU A 141 10.48 -9.27 32.08
C GLU A 141 9.76 -7.94 31.80
N VAL A 142 10.40 -6.80 32.03
CA VAL A 142 9.81 -5.46 31.79
C VAL A 142 9.82 -5.12 30.30
N LEU A 143 10.85 -5.54 29.56
CA LEU A 143 10.92 -5.37 28.10
C LEU A 143 9.88 -6.23 27.39
N LEU A 144 9.70 -7.48 27.84
CA LEU A 144 8.64 -8.36 27.38
C LEU A 144 7.26 -7.75 27.69
N GLY A 145 7.07 -7.26 28.92
CA GLY A 145 5.85 -6.58 29.35
C GLY A 145 5.51 -5.36 28.50
N GLU A 146 6.49 -4.53 28.17
CA GLU A 146 6.32 -3.37 27.30
C GLU A 146 5.82 -3.76 25.91
N LYS A 147 6.44 -4.78 25.30
CA LYS A 147 6.04 -5.28 23.98
C LYS A 147 4.60 -5.79 23.99
N LEU A 148 4.26 -6.61 24.98
CA LEU A 148 2.92 -7.18 25.13
C LEU A 148 1.86 -6.11 25.42
N TYR A 149 2.20 -5.12 26.24
CA TYR A 149 1.33 -3.98 26.54
C TYR A 149 1.06 -3.14 25.28
N LYS A 150 2.10 -2.80 24.51
CA LYS A 150 1.95 -2.04 23.25
C LYS A 150 1.11 -2.78 22.22
N ALA A 151 1.25 -4.11 22.15
CA ALA A 151 0.51 -4.94 21.20
C ALA A 151 -0.96 -5.13 21.56
N ASN A 152 -1.29 -5.31 22.85
CA ASN A 152 -2.62 -5.78 23.26
C ASN A 152 -3.42 -4.76 24.09
N CYS A 153 -2.75 -3.81 24.75
CA CYS A 153 -3.37 -3.00 25.80
C CYS A 153 -3.37 -1.49 25.50
N ALA A 154 -2.33 -0.99 24.83
CA ALA A 154 -2.11 0.45 24.60
C ALA A 154 -3.15 1.12 23.70
N ALA A 155 -3.95 0.34 22.96
CA ALA A 155 -5.07 0.86 22.18
C ALA A 155 -6.22 1.38 23.05
N CYS A 156 -6.38 0.81 24.26
CA CYS A 156 -7.53 1.06 25.13
C CYS A 156 -7.14 1.60 26.51
N HIS A 157 -5.90 1.36 26.97
CA HIS A 157 -5.43 1.77 28.29
C HIS A 157 -4.21 2.67 28.18
N SER A 158 -4.06 3.59 29.13
CA SER A 158 -2.82 4.33 29.34
C SER A 158 -2.05 3.75 30.54
N VAL A 159 -0.71 3.80 30.50
CA VAL A 159 0.14 3.40 31.64
C VAL A 159 0.00 4.40 32.80
N GLY A 160 -0.38 5.63 32.46
CA GLY A 160 -0.64 6.72 33.42
C GLY A 160 -2.06 6.73 33.98
N ASP A 161 -2.49 7.90 34.45
CA ASP A 161 -3.82 8.12 35.03
C ASP A 161 -4.89 8.44 33.97
N ASN A 162 -4.51 8.62 32.71
CA ASN A 162 -5.40 9.09 31.65
C ASN A 162 -6.44 8.03 31.28
N LYS A 163 -7.71 8.43 31.22
CA LYS A 163 -8.84 7.60 30.74
C LYS A 163 -8.84 7.61 29.21
N LEU A 164 -8.83 6.42 28.61
CA LEU A 164 -8.99 6.21 27.16
C LEU A 164 -10.31 5.47 26.92
N VAL A 165 -10.27 4.30 26.27
CA VAL A 165 -11.42 3.36 26.19
C VAL A 165 -11.64 2.67 27.55
N GLY A 166 -10.55 2.36 28.27
CA GLY A 166 -10.54 1.85 29.62
C GLY A 166 -9.85 2.81 30.61
N PRO A 167 -9.84 2.47 31.91
CA PRO A 167 -9.18 3.30 32.93
C PRO A 167 -7.67 3.37 32.74
N GLY A 168 -7.06 4.45 33.22
CA GLY A 168 -5.61 4.56 33.38
C GLY A 168 -5.09 3.54 34.40
N LEU A 169 -3.98 2.86 34.08
CA LEU A 169 -3.49 1.71 34.82
C LEU A 169 -2.44 2.05 35.89
N LYS A 170 -2.19 3.34 36.14
CA LYS A 170 -1.27 3.74 37.20
C LYS A 170 -1.71 3.21 38.56
N GLY A 171 -0.78 2.51 39.22
CA GLY A 171 -1.01 1.89 40.52
C GLY A 171 -1.97 0.71 40.51
N ILE A 172 -2.29 0.11 39.36
CA ILE A 172 -3.27 -0.98 39.28
C ILE A 172 -2.88 -2.19 40.16
N ASN A 173 -1.58 -2.45 40.30
CA ASN A 173 -1.03 -3.53 41.11
C ASN A 173 -1.25 -3.34 42.63
N GLU A 174 -1.59 -2.13 43.07
CA GLU A 174 -1.93 -1.80 44.45
C GLU A 174 -3.45 -1.76 44.65
N LYS A 175 -4.20 -1.46 43.58
CA LYS A 175 -5.66 -1.34 43.59
C LYS A 175 -6.37 -2.70 43.52
N ARG A 176 -5.75 -3.72 42.94
CA ARG A 176 -6.35 -5.05 42.72
C ARG A 176 -5.31 -6.17 42.87
N SER A 177 -5.77 -7.35 43.30
CA SER A 177 -4.91 -8.53 43.41
C SER A 177 -4.56 -9.10 42.03
N PHE A 178 -3.40 -9.75 41.93
CA PHE A 178 -2.97 -10.42 40.70
C PHE A 178 -4.00 -11.45 40.21
N GLU A 179 -4.57 -12.25 41.11
CA GLU A 179 -5.60 -13.24 40.76
C GLU A 179 -6.87 -12.61 40.19
N TRP A 180 -7.28 -11.44 40.71
CA TRP A 180 -8.41 -10.71 40.18
C TRP A 180 -8.09 -10.13 38.79
N LEU A 181 -6.89 -9.55 38.62
CA LEU A 181 -6.44 -9.01 37.35
C LEU A 181 -6.32 -10.08 36.26
N VAL A 182 -5.85 -11.29 36.60
CA VAL A 182 -5.81 -12.42 35.67
C VAL A 182 -7.21 -12.77 35.18
N LYS A 183 -8.20 -12.90 36.08
CA LYS A 183 -9.59 -13.21 35.72
C LYS A 183 -10.20 -12.11 34.86
N TRP A 184 -9.98 -10.85 35.22
CA TRP A 184 -10.49 -9.70 34.48
C TRP A 184 -9.87 -9.57 33.08
N ILE A 185 -8.55 -9.69 32.95
CA ILE A 185 -7.83 -9.55 31.68
C ILE A 185 -8.17 -10.70 30.74
N LYS A 186 -8.27 -11.94 31.26
CA LYS A 186 -8.63 -13.11 30.45
C LYS A 186 -10.10 -13.14 30.08
N ASN A 187 -11.01 -12.75 30.97
CA ASN A 187 -12.46 -12.79 30.69
C ASN A 187 -13.28 -11.86 31.60
N SER A 188 -13.21 -10.55 31.35
CA SER A 188 -14.03 -9.54 32.05
C SER A 188 -15.54 -9.81 31.98
N PRO A 189 -16.15 -10.21 30.83
CA PRO A 189 -17.57 -10.57 30.77
C PRO A 189 -17.97 -11.66 31.77
N GLU A 190 -17.15 -12.69 31.94
CA GLU A 190 -17.40 -13.78 32.89
C GLU A 190 -17.31 -13.29 34.34
N LEU A 191 -16.36 -12.41 34.66
CA LEU A 191 -16.24 -11.83 36.01
C LEU A 191 -17.40 -10.87 36.34
N ILE A 192 -17.90 -10.13 35.34
CA ILE A 192 -19.11 -9.32 35.49
C ILE A 192 -20.33 -10.21 35.72
N ALA A 193 -20.47 -11.29 34.94
CA ALA A 193 -21.56 -12.25 35.04
C ALA A 193 -21.54 -13.05 36.35
N SER A 194 -20.36 -13.32 36.93
CA SER A 194 -20.22 -14.01 38.22
C SER A 194 -20.73 -13.18 39.41
N GLY A 195 -21.07 -11.91 39.19
CA GLY A 195 -21.63 -11.04 40.21
C GLY A 195 -20.63 -10.22 41.00
N ASP A 196 -19.35 -10.19 40.59
CA ASP A 196 -18.30 -9.43 41.25
C ASP A 196 -18.65 -7.93 41.29
N ALA A 197 -18.60 -7.34 42.48
CA ALA A 197 -19.08 -5.98 42.72
C ALA A 197 -18.17 -4.92 42.06
N ASP A 198 -16.86 -5.16 42.04
CA ASP A 198 -15.88 -4.27 41.42
C ASP A 198 -15.95 -4.34 39.89
N ALA A 199 -16.11 -5.55 39.34
CA ALA A 199 -16.30 -5.79 37.92
C ALA A 199 -17.54 -5.06 37.38
N LYS A 200 -18.66 -5.11 38.12
CA LYS A 200 -19.91 -4.40 37.77
C LYS A 200 -19.77 -2.89 37.88
N ALA A 201 -19.08 -2.39 38.90
CA ALA A 201 -18.85 -0.96 39.07
C ALA A 201 -18.05 -0.38 37.89
N ILE A 202 -16.98 -1.08 37.48
CA ILE A 202 -16.17 -0.69 36.31
C ILE A 202 -17.01 -0.77 35.03
N PHE A 203 -17.83 -1.81 34.88
CA PHE A 203 -18.70 -1.96 33.72
C PHE A 203 -19.70 -0.81 33.58
N GLU A 204 -20.32 -0.36 34.68
CA GLU A 204 -21.23 0.79 34.67
C GLU A 204 -20.50 2.12 34.41
N GLU A 205 -19.30 2.32 34.97
CA GLU A 205 -18.49 3.53 34.78
C GLU A 205 -18.00 3.71 33.33
N PHE A 206 -17.80 2.60 32.60
CA PHE A 206 -17.30 2.58 31.23
C PHE A 206 -18.40 2.31 30.20
N ASN A 207 -19.58 2.91 30.43
CA ASN A 207 -20.72 2.90 29.51
C ASN A 207 -21.22 1.49 29.14
N LYS A 208 -21.10 0.52 30.04
CA LYS A 208 -21.53 -0.88 29.83
C LYS A 208 -20.81 -1.56 28.66
N VAL A 209 -19.59 -1.12 28.38
CA VAL A 209 -18.70 -1.78 27.42
C VAL A 209 -17.78 -2.71 28.21
N PRO A 210 -17.86 -4.04 28.02
CA PRO A 210 -16.99 -4.96 28.74
C PRO A 210 -15.59 -4.92 28.11
N MET A 211 -14.54 -5.16 28.91
CA MET A 211 -13.20 -5.33 28.37
C MET A 211 -13.16 -6.62 27.53
N PRO A 212 -12.73 -6.59 26.25
CA PRO A 212 -12.63 -7.80 25.46
C PRO A 212 -11.64 -8.81 26.08
N PRO A 213 -11.94 -10.12 26.08
CA PRO A 213 -11.01 -11.16 26.50
C PRO A 213 -9.64 -11.02 25.83
N GLN A 214 -8.57 -10.97 26.62
CA GLN A 214 -7.21 -10.88 26.10
C GLN A 214 -6.56 -12.26 26.04
N ASN A 215 -6.00 -12.61 24.88
CA ASN A 215 -5.31 -13.88 24.67
C ASN A 215 -3.85 -13.80 25.16
N VAL A 216 -3.69 -13.68 26.48
CA VAL A 216 -2.40 -13.62 27.17
C VAL A 216 -2.35 -14.66 28.29
N THR A 217 -1.19 -15.28 28.46
CA THR A 217 -0.88 -16.23 29.53
C THR A 217 -0.66 -15.53 30.87
N ASP A 218 -0.66 -16.28 31.97
CA ASP A 218 -0.46 -15.68 33.31
C ASP A 218 0.93 -15.06 33.47
N ASP A 219 1.95 -15.66 32.86
CA ASP A 219 3.31 -15.13 32.84
C ASP A 219 3.42 -13.85 31.98
N GLU A 220 2.69 -13.79 30.86
CA GLU A 220 2.58 -12.58 30.03
C GLU A 220 1.85 -11.45 30.76
N ILE A 221 0.78 -11.78 31.51
CA ILE A 221 0.09 -10.80 32.37
C ILE A 221 1.03 -10.28 33.44
N LYS A 222 1.82 -11.15 34.07
CA LYS A 222 2.82 -10.76 35.08
C LYS A 222 3.87 -9.81 34.50
N ALA A 223 4.38 -10.10 33.30
CA ALA A 223 5.30 -9.22 32.59
C ALA A 223 4.67 -7.84 32.27
N ILE A 224 3.43 -7.83 31.77
CA ILE A 224 2.68 -6.58 31.50
C ILE A 224 2.52 -5.74 32.78
N LEU A 225 2.15 -6.37 33.89
CA LEU A 225 1.98 -5.69 35.19
C LEU A 225 3.31 -5.20 35.77
N ALA A 226 4.42 -5.91 35.52
CA ALA A 226 5.76 -5.47 35.89
C ALA A 226 6.16 -4.20 35.11
N TYR A 227 5.86 -4.15 33.81
CA TYR A 227 6.03 -2.95 32.98
C TYR A 227 5.18 -1.77 33.47
N ILE A 228 3.89 -1.99 33.77
CA ILE A 228 3.01 -0.92 34.27
C ILE A 228 3.51 -0.37 35.62
N LYS A 229 4.10 -1.22 36.47
CA LYS A 229 4.66 -0.80 37.77
C LYS A 229 5.90 0.09 37.63
N ASN A 230 6.75 -0.22 36.66
CA ASN A 230 8.03 0.45 36.49
C ASN A 230 8.34 0.65 34.99
N PRO A 231 7.61 1.56 34.30
CA PRO A 231 7.88 1.85 32.92
C PRO A 231 9.29 2.46 32.81
N PRO A 232 10.18 1.97 31.93
CA PRO A 232 11.50 2.54 31.77
C PRO A 232 11.38 4.04 31.48
N SER A 233 12.13 4.85 32.23
CA SER A 233 12.12 6.32 32.08
C SER A 233 12.32 6.69 30.62
N ALA A 234 11.39 7.47 30.06
CA ALA A 234 11.45 7.92 28.67
C ALA A 234 12.70 8.77 28.45
N LYS A 235 13.80 8.15 28.04
CA LYS A 235 14.92 8.85 27.42
C LYS A 235 14.46 9.29 26.04
N LYS A 236 14.44 10.61 25.86
CA LYS A 236 14.44 11.31 24.59
C LYS A 236 15.65 10.81 23.79
N GLU A 237 15.43 9.90 22.84
CA GLU A 237 16.47 9.46 21.92
C GLU A 237 16.69 10.58 20.89
N GLU A 238 17.75 11.36 21.12
CA GLU A 238 18.42 12.09 20.05
C GLU A 238 19.00 11.05 19.08
N ALA A 239 18.50 11.07 17.84
CA ALA A 239 19.03 10.26 16.76
C ALA A 239 20.50 10.64 16.50
N SER A 240 21.42 9.78 16.92
CA SER A 240 22.78 9.76 16.39
C SER A 240 22.69 9.26 14.94
N THR A 241 22.98 10.19 14.03
CA THR A 241 23.27 9.94 12.63
C THR A 241 24.39 8.93 12.47
N GLU A 242 24.09 7.75 11.92
CA GLU A 242 24.98 7.04 11.02
C GLU A 242 24.16 6.07 10.16
N VAL A 243 23.80 6.52 8.96
CA VAL A 243 23.42 5.63 7.86
C VAL A 243 24.52 5.79 6.82
N ALA A 244 25.19 4.66 6.55
CA ALA A 244 26.02 4.49 5.38
C ALA A 244 25.16 4.73 4.13
N ASP A 245 25.52 5.77 3.41
CA ASP A 245 24.96 6.17 2.14
C ASP A 245 25.20 5.11 1.06
N ALA A 246 24.10 4.54 0.57
CA ALA A 246 24.01 3.95 -0.76
C ALA A 246 22.69 4.43 -1.38
N GLY A 247 22.53 5.75 -1.46
CA GLY A 247 21.43 6.43 -2.16
C GLY A 247 21.90 7.03 -3.47
N GLU A 248 21.26 6.63 -4.56
CA GLU A 248 21.29 7.29 -5.86
C GLU A 248 21.14 8.82 -5.71
N THR A 249 22.03 9.54 -6.37
CA THR A 249 22.07 11.00 -6.38
C THR A 249 20.88 11.55 -7.17
N LYS A 250 19.85 12.02 -6.46
CA LYS A 250 18.95 13.06 -6.98
C LYS A 250 19.80 14.31 -7.20
N SER A 251 20.13 14.56 -8.47
CA SER A 251 20.88 15.73 -8.89
C SER A 251 20.06 17.00 -8.58
N ASP A 252 20.57 17.83 -7.68
CA ASP A 252 20.13 19.20 -7.51
C ASP A 252 20.23 19.92 -8.86
N SER A 253 19.09 20.36 -9.39
CA SER A 253 18.98 20.94 -10.74
C SER A 253 19.97 22.09 -10.95
N LYS A 254 20.40 22.79 -9.89
CA LYS A 254 21.40 23.86 -9.99
C LYS A 254 22.83 23.33 -10.12
N SER A 255 23.21 22.29 -9.37
CA SER A 255 24.55 21.66 -9.49
C SER A 255 24.75 20.99 -10.85
N THR A 256 23.72 20.34 -11.39
CA THR A 256 23.81 19.71 -12.72
C THR A 256 23.92 20.73 -13.85
N ILE A 257 23.21 21.86 -13.75
CA ILE A 257 23.36 22.96 -14.71
C ILE A 257 24.78 23.55 -14.65
N ILE A 258 25.34 23.74 -13.45
CA ILE A 258 26.72 24.25 -13.30
C ILE A 258 27.75 23.28 -13.90
N ILE A 259 27.62 21.98 -13.62
CA ILE A 259 28.51 20.94 -14.18
C ILE A 259 28.42 20.93 -15.71
N LEU A 260 27.22 21.00 -16.28
CA LEU A 260 27.02 21.06 -17.73
C LEU A 260 27.65 22.32 -18.34
N VAL A 261 27.53 23.48 -17.69
CA VAL A 261 28.15 24.72 -18.16
C VAL A 261 29.68 24.61 -18.14
N VAL A 262 30.28 24.04 -17.09
CA VAL A 262 31.73 23.81 -17.00
C VAL A 262 32.20 22.87 -18.12
N ILE A 263 31.46 21.78 -18.36
CA ILE A 263 31.76 20.84 -19.46
C ILE A 263 31.69 21.54 -20.82
N ILE A 264 30.68 22.39 -21.06
CA ILE A 264 30.55 23.14 -22.32
C ILE A 264 31.73 24.08 -22.52
N VAL A 265 32.19 24.77 -21.47
CA VAL A 265 33.35 25.68 -21.54
C VAL A 265 34.64 24.91 -21.85
N ILE A 266 34.84 23.75 -21.21
CA ILE A 266 36.01 22.88 -21.47
C ILE A 266 35.98 22.36 -22.91
N LEU A 267 34.82 21.90 -23.40
CA LEU A 267 34.65 21.42 -24.77
C LEU A 267 34.87 22.55 -25.79
N ALA A 268 34.36 23.76 -25.54
CA ALA A 268 34.60 24.92 -26.38
C ALA A 268 36.10 25.27 -26.44
N GLY A 269 36.78 25.24 -25.28
CA GLY A 269 38.24 25.41 -25.20
C GLY A 269 39.01 24.37 -26.00
N LEU A 270 38.62 23.09 -25.88
CA LEU A 270 39.23 21.98 -26.63
C LEU A 270 39.03 22.17 -28.15
N ILE A 271 37.84 22.54 -28.60
CA ILE A 271 37.52 22.76 -30.01
C ILE A 271 38.38 23.90 -30.60
N LEU A 272 38.54 25.00 -29.87
CA LEU A 272 39.39 26.12 -30.29
C LEU A 272 40.86 25.71 -30.34
N PHE A 273 41.34 24.95 -29.36
CA PHE A 273 42.70 24.43 -29.32
C PHE A 273 42.98 23.48 -30.49
N LEU A 274 42.10 22.51 -30.75
CA LEU A 274 42.22 21.58 -31.87
C LEU A 274 42.18 22.30 -33.23
N ASN A 275 41.34 23.32 -33.37
CA ASN A 275 41.31 24.13 -34.59
C ASN A 275 42.62 24.90 -34.79
N LYS A 276 43.17 25.50 -33.72
CA LYS A 276 44.46 26.20 -33.78
C LYS A 276 45.60 25.24 -34.14
N ALA A 277 45.65 24.06 -33.51
CA ALA A 277 46.64 23.02 -33.81
C ALA A 277 46.57 22.56 -35.28
N ARG A 278 45.35 22.31 -35.80
CA ARG A 278 45.12 21.98 -37.21
C ARG A 278 45.66 23.05 -38.15
N VAL A 279 45.33 24.32 -37.90
CA VAL A 279 45.75 25.45 -38.74
C VAL A 279 47.27 25.61 -38.72
N THR A 280 47.92 25.47 -37.56
CA THR A 280 49.38 25.52 -37.44
C THR A 280 50.06 24.40 -38.24
N ILE A 281 49.56 23.16 -38.13
CA ILE A 281 50.08 22.02 -38.91
C ILE A 281 49.87 22.25 -40.41
N ALA A 282 48.70 22.73 -40.82
CA ALA A 282 48.39 22.97 -42.22
C ALA A 282 49.24 24.10 -42.84
N LYS A 283 49.52 25.18 -42.09
CA LYS A 283 50.46 26.23 -42.50
C LYS A 283 51.89 25.70 -42.65
N ALA A 284 52.37 24.92 -41.68
CA ALA A 284 53.71 24.32 -41.74
C ALA A 284 53.86 23.32 -42.90
N ALA A 285 52.79 22.58 -43.25
CA ALA A 285 52.78 21.68 -44.39
C ALA A 285 52.78 22.44 -45.73
N ALA A 286 52.03 23.54 -45.84
CA ALA A 286 51.96 24.39 -47.03
C ALA A 286 53.32 25.08 -47.30
N GLU A 287 53.99 25.57 -46.26
CA GLU A 287 55.33 26.17 -46.34
C GLU A 287 56.37 25.17 -46.86
N LYS A 288 56.32 23.90 -46.42
CA LYS A 288 57.18 22.83 -46.95
C LYS A 288 56.93 22.50 -48.43
N GLN A 289 55.76 22.81 -48.95
CA GLN A 289 55.39 22.61 -50.35
C GLN A 289 55.57 23.88 -51.20
N GLY A 290 56.09 24.97 -50.61
CA GLY A 290 56.33 26.24 -51.31
C GLY A 290 55.05 26.97 -51.73
N VAL A 291 53.92 26.64 -51.13
CA VAL A 291 52.60 27.23 -51.45
C VAL A 291 52.02 27.97 -50.25
N GLU A 292 51.30 29.06 -50.52
CA GLU A 292 50.66 29.85 -49.47
C GLU A 292 49.37 29.17 -48.97
N TYR A 293 49.17 29.10 -47.65
CA TYR A 293 48.01 28.45 -47.06
C TYR A 293 46.72 29.26 -47.30
N SER A 294 45.80 28.70 -48.09
CA SER A 294 44.51 29.32 -48.44
C SER A 294 43.29 28.72 -47.73
N GLY A 295 43.51 27.90 -46.69
CA GLY A 295 42.44 27.26 -45.92
C GLY A 295 41.84 28.16 -44.82
N PRO A 296 40.74 27.72 -44.16
CA PRO A 296 40.11 28.50 -43.08
C PRO A 296 41.05 28.64 -41.89
N VAL A 297 41.12 29.84 -41.31
CA VAL A 297 41.97 30.17 -40.16
C VAL A 297 41.15 30.31 -38.87
N THR A 298 39.87 30.63 -38.97
CA THR A 298 38.96 30.74 -37.82
C THR A 298 38.01 29.53 -37.70
N PHE A 299 37.46 29.30 -36.50
CA PHE A 299 36.46 28.25 -36.29
C PHE A 299 35.20 28.48 -37.12
N ALA A 300 34.75 29.74 -37.24
CA ALA A 300 33.58 30.11 -38.05
C ALA A 300 33.79 29.78 -39.54
N GLU A 301 34.97 30.09 -40.09
CA GLU A 301 35.32 29.72 -41.47
C GLU A 301 35.45 28.20 -41.65
N ALA A 302 35.99 27.49 -40.66
CA ALA A 302 36.08 26.04 -40.68
C ALA A 302 34.69 25.38 -40.66
N CYS A 303 33.76 25.89 -39.86
CA CYS A 303 32.35 25.48 -39.87
C CYS A 303 31.69 25.79 -41.22
N LYS A 304 31.84 27.02 -41.74
CA LYS A 304 31.27 27.42 -43.03
C LYS A 304 31.79 26.56 -44.19
N GLN A 305 33.09 26.24 -44.20
CA GLN A 305 33.69 25.37 -45.21
C GLN A 305 33.24 23.91 -45.06
N THR A 306 33.06 23.42 -43.83
CA THR A 306 32.53 22.08 -43.58
C THR A 306 31.07 21.97 -44.02
N ILE A 307 30.28 23.01 -43.76
CA ILE A 307 28.88 23.10 -44.16
C ILE A 307 28.74 23.15 -45.69
N SER A 308 29.57 23.94 -46.36
CA SER A 308 29.51 24.09 -47.82
C SER A 308 30.03 22.86 -48.57
N LYS A 309 31.05 22.16 -48.04
CA LYS A 309 31.60 20.94 -48.67
C LYS A 309 30.74 19.71 -48.43
N ASN A 310 30.03 19.63 -47.31
CA ASN A 310 29.20 18.48 -46.93
C ASN A 310 27.70 18.83 -46.96
N SER A 311 27.25 19.52 -48.01
CA SER A 311 25.87 20.02 -48.12
C SER A 311 24.80 18.93 -47.96
N GLY A 312 25.04 17.71 -48.44
CA GLY A 312 24.15 16.57 -48.24
C GLY A 312 24.06 16.10 -46.77
N LEU A 313 25.18 16.06 -46.04
CA LEU A 313 25.20 15.73 -44.62
C LEU A 313 24.50 16.82 -43.80
N VAL A 314 24.73 18.09 -44.13
CA VAL A 314 24.07 19.22 -43.45
C VAL A 314 22.57 19.20 -43.71
N ALA A 315 22.14 18.97 -44.95
CA ALA A 315 20.72 18.84 -45.28
C ALA A 315 20.08 17.71 -44.46
N LEU A 316 20.74 16.55 -44.35
CA LEU A 316 20.27 15.44 -43.53
C LEU A 316 20.20 15.81 -42.04
N VAL A 317 21.22 16.46 -41.48
CA VAL A 317 21.21 16.91 -40.08
C VAL A 317 20.10 17.93 -39.82
N VAL A 318 19.90 18.89 -40.73
CA VAL A 318 18.82 19.88 -40.61
C VAL A 318 17.45 19.22 -40.67
N ILE A 319 17.24 18.27 -41.58
CA ILE A 319 16.00 17.49 -41.67
C ILE A 319 15.74 16.73 -40.37
N VAL A 320 16.76 16.04 -39.84
CA VAL A 320 16.67 15.30 -38.58
C VAL A 320 16.32 16.24 -37.42
N LEU A 321 16.99 17.38 -37.31
CA LEU A 321 16.72 18.37 -36.26
C LEU A 321 15.32 18.99 -36.40
N PHE A 322 14.86 19.22 -37.63
CA PHE A 322 13.51 19.71 -37.90
C PHE A 322 12.45 18.71 -37.44
N PHE A 323 12.57 17.43 -37.83
CA PHE A 323 11.63 16.39 -37.38
C PHE A 323 11.73 16.14 -35.87
N ALA A 324 12.93 16.16 -35.28
CA ALA A 324 13.10 16.09 -33.83
C ALA A 324 12.41 17.26 -33.11
N GLY A 325 12.52 18.47 -33.66
CA GLY A 325 11.82 19.66 -33.18
C GLY A 325 10.30 19.53 -33.28
N LEU A 326 9.78 19.04 -34.41
CA LEU A 326 8.36 18.78 -34.61
C LEU A 326 7.83 17.73 -33.63
N VAL A 327 8.54 16.63 -33.43
CA VAL A 327 8.17 15.59 -32.47
C VAL A 327 8.12 16.17 -31.05
N LYS A 328 9.13 16.96 -30.66
CA LYS A 328 9.14 17.62 -29.34
C LYS A 328 8.00 18.61 -29.17
N LEU A 329 7.69 19.39 -30.21
CA LEU A 329 6.56 20.31 -30.22
C LEU A 329 5.24 19.56 -30.04
N MET A 330 5.04 18.48 -30.80
CA MET A 330 3.83 17.66 -30.75
C MET A 330 3.67 16.97 -29.38
N ASN A 331 4.75 16.42 -28.83
CA ASN A 331 4.74 15.79 -27.51
C ASN A 331 4.39 16.81 -26.41
N ASN A 332 4.95 18.01 -26.46
CA ASN A 332 4.60 19.06 -25.52
C ASN A 332 3.14 19.50 -25.68
N ALA A 333 2.64 19.63 -26.91
CA ALA A 333 1.24 19.96 -27.17
C ALA A 333 0.29 18.88 -26.62
N ASN A 334 0.65 17.60 -26.73
CA ASN A 334 -0.13 16.48 -26.19
C ASN A 334 -0.20 16.43 -24.65
N THR A 335 0.64 17.19 -23.94
CA THR A 335 0.56 17.31 -22.47
C THR A 335 -0.36 18.45 -21.99
N ILE A 336 -0.84 19.30 -22.90
CA ILE A 336 -1.73 20.41 -22.53
C ILE A 336 -3.07 19.85 -22.06
N GLY A 337 -3.49 20.24 -20.85
CA GLY A 337 -4.74 19.76 -20.23
C GLY A 337 -4.66 18.34 -19.66
N VAL A 338 -3.47 17.74 -19.59
CA VAL A 338 -3.23 16.47 -18.92
C VAL A 338 -2.63 16.75 -17.54
N HIS A 339 -3.31 16.27 -16.49
CA HIS A 339 -2.97 16.58 -15.09
C HIS A 339 -2.45 15.36 -14.31
N THR A 340 -1.94 14.33 -15.01
CA THR A 340 -1.34 13.15 -14.38
C THR A 340 -0.21 13.56 -13.42
N GLY A 341 -0.21 12.99 -12.22
CA GLY A 341 0.72 13.35 -11.14
C GLY A 341 0.37 14.65 -10.40
N TYR A 342 -0.75 15.30 -10.72
CA TYR A 342 -1.23 16.44 -9.94
C TYR A 342 -1.53 15.99 -8.51
N LYS A 343 -0.83 16.60 -7.55
CA LYS A 343 -0.80 16.21 -6.14
C LYS A 343 -0.75 17.45 -5.25
N PRO A 344 -1.90 18.15 -5.06
CA PRO A 344 -1.94 19.38 -4.31
C PRO A 344 -1.84 19.13 -2.80
N GLU A 345 -1.33 20.15 -2.11
CA GLU A 345 -1.26 20.16 -0.66
C GLU A 345 -2.65 20.34 -0.03
N GLN A 346 -3.08 19.40 0.81
CA GLN A 346 -4.39 19.42 1.43
C GLN A 346 -4.39 20.16 2.78
N PRO A 347 -5.53 20.76 3.20
CA PRO A 347 -5.66 21.48 4.47
C PRO A 347 -5.48 20.57 5.71
N ILE A 348 -5.88 19.31 5.57
CA ILE A 348 -5.62 18.24 6.54
C ILE A 348 -4.77 17.20 5.81
N LYS A 349 -3.69 16.77 6.45
CA LYS A 349 -2.74 15.78 5.91
C LYS A 349 -3.36 14.39 6.00
N PHE A 350 -4.36 14.12 5.17
CA PHE A 350 -5.04 12.84 5.15
C PHE A 350 -4.28 11.81 4.32
N SER A 351 -3.92 10.68 4.91
CA SER A 351 -3.25 9.57 4.22
C SER A 351 -4.24 8.46 3.86
N HIS A 352 -4.41 8.17 2.57
CA HIS A 352 -5.19 7.00 2.13
C HIS A 352 -4.45 5.70 2.45
N LYS A 353 -3.12 5.70 2.43
CA LYS A 353 -2.29 4.56 2.83
C LYS A 353 -2.59 4.08 4.24
N VAL A 354 -2.65 4.97 5.22
CA VAL A 354 -2.98 4.58 6.60
C VAL A 354 -4.40 3.97 6.67
N HIS A 355 -5.37 4.54 5.97
CA HIS A 355 -6.78 4.13 6.09
C HIS A 355 -7.11 2.89 5.24
N ALA A 356 -6.92 2.97 3.92
CA ALA A 356 -7.24 1.91 2.98
C ALA A 356 -6.12 0.87 2.83
N GLY A 357 -4.86 1.28 3.03
CA GLY A 357 -3.69 0.41 2.93
C GLY A 357 -3.44 -0.39 4.21
N ASP A 358 -3.05 0.28 5.29
CA ASP A 358 -2.62 -0.39 6.52
C ASP A 358 -3.81 -0.96 7.29
N ASN A 359 -4.88 -0.15 7.44
CA ASN A 359 -6.08 -0.56 8.17
C ASN A 359 -7.12 -1.28 7.29
N LYS A 360 -6.87 -1.43 5.98
CA LYS A 360 -7.73 -2.16 5.03
C LYS A 360 -9.21 -1.72 5.06
N ILE A 361 -9.47 -0.44 5.31
CA ILE A 361 -10.83 0.12 5.29
C ILE A 361 -11.34 0.11 3.85
N ASP A 362 -12.54 -0.45 3.64
CA ASP A 362 -13.18 -0.51 2.33
C ASP A 362 -13.38 0.89 1.73
N CYS A 363 -13.07 1.04 0.44
CA CYS A 363 -13.18 2.33 -0.27
C CYS A 363 -14.60 2.91 -0.21
N ASN A 364 -15.63 2.06 -0.29
CA ASN A 364 -17.04 2.48 -0.30
C ASN A 364 -17.59 2.81 1.10
N TYR A 365 -16.82 2.56 2.16
CA TYR A 365 -17.20 3.01 3.50
C TYR A 365 -17.19 4.55 3.56
N CYS A 366 -16.09 5.16 3.11
CA CYS A 366 -15.96 6.61 3.04
C CYS A 366 -16.64 7.17 1.78
N HIS A 367 -16.36 6.58 0.62
CA HIS A 367 -16.86 7.03 -0.68
C HIS A 367 -18.15 6.32 -1.08
N SER A 368 -19.13 6.30 -0.17
CA SER A 368 -20.35 5.49 -0.29
C SER A 368 -21.22 5.82 -1.50
N SER A 369 -21.18 7.07 -1.97
CA SER A 369 -21.99 7.52 -3.11
C SER A 369 -21.48 7.05 -4.47
N ALA A 370 -20.29 6.45 -4.54
CA ALA A 370 -19.78 5.78 -5.74
C ALA A 370 -20.78 4.76 -6.31
N ARG A 371 -21.51 4.06 -5.42
CA ARG A 371 -22.40 2.95 -5.79
C ARG A 371 -23.76 3.39 -6.34
N HIS A 372 -24.20 4.62 -6.07
CA HIS A 372 -25.59 5.02 -6.33
C HIS A 372 -25.75 6.43 -6.90
N SER A 373 -24.68 7.23 -6.97
CA SER A 373 -24.70 8.58 -7.50
C SER A 373 -23.73 8.75 -8.66
N LYS A 374 -23.95 9.80 -9.47
CA LYS A 374 -23.00 10.23 -10.49
C LYS A 374 -21.67 10.70 -9.89
N THR A 375 -21.70 11.21 -8.67
CA THR A 375 -20.52 11.71 -7.95
C THR A 375 -20.24 10.88 -6.71
N SER A 376 -19.01 10.38 -6.58
CA SER A 376 -18.55 9.62 -5.41
C SER A 376 -18.33 10.47 -4.14
N GLY A 377 -18.39 11.80 -4.27
CA GLY A 377 -18.34 12.77 -3.17
C GLY A 377 -17.05 12.73 -2.34
N ILE A 378 -16.77 13.82 -1.64
CA ILE A 378 -15.82 13.78 -0.51
C ILE A 378 -16.66 13.44 0.73
N PRO A 379 -16.27 12.46 1.56
CA PRO A 379 -17.02 12.11 2.77
C PRO A 379 -17.17 13.33 3.68
N SER A 380 -18.32 13.45 4.33
CA SER A 380 -18.47 14.44 5.40
C SER A 380 -17.59 14.06 6.58
N LEU A 381 -17.17 15.06 7.37
CA LEU A 381 -16.33 14.80 8.56
C LEU A 381 -17.05 13.96 9.62
N ASN A 382 -18.37 13.81 9.55
CA ASN A 382 -19.11 12.89 10.42
C ASN A 382 -18.66 11.44 10.23
N VAL A 383 -18.30 11.04 9.00
CA VAL A 383 -17.76 9.70 8.72
C VAL A 383 -16.43 9.50 9.46
N CYS A 384 -15.58 10.54 9.49
CA CYS A 384 -14.33 10.51 10.25
C CYS A 384 -14.61 10.29 11.74
N MET A 385 -15.61 11.00 12.29
CA MET A 385 -15.95 10.93 13.71
C MET A 385 -16.57 9.60 14.15
N ASN A 386 -17.00 8.72 13.25
CA ASN A 386 -17.45 7.38 13.63
C ASN A 386 -16.33 6.58 14.32
N CYS A 387 -15.09 6.81 13.91
CA CYS A 387 -13.91 6.18 14.51
C CYS A 387 -13.13 7.18 15.38
N HIS A 388 -12.96 8.43 14.91
CA HIS A 388 -12.13 9.43 15.59
C HIS A 388 -12.72 10.01 16.87
N LYS A 389 -13.91 9.60 17.30
CA LYS A 389 -14.36 9.80 18.69
C LYS A 389 -13.60 8.94 19.71
N TYR A 390 -13.09 7.80 19.25
CA TYR A 390 -12.39 6.80 20.06
C TYR A 390 -10.91 6.70 19.69
N VAL A 391 -10.55 7.12 18.47
CA VAL A 391 -9.19 7.12 17.95
C VAL A 391 -8.71 8.55 17.75
N ASP A 392 -7.98 9.09 18.72
CA ASP A 392 -7.47 10.47 18.73
C ASP A 392 -6.00 10.59 18.32
N GLY A 393 -5.32 9.46 18.08
CA GLY A 393 -3.90 9.42 17.75
C GLY A 393 -2.96 9.66 18.94
N SER A 394 -3.48 9.66 20.17
CA SER A 394 -2.73 9.97 21.42
C SER A 394 -1.63 8.96 21.77
N ASN A 395 -1.55 7.84 21.05
CA ASN A 395 -0.48 6.84 21.18
C ASN A 395 0.89 7.29 20.67
N GLY A 396 1.04 8.55 20.25
CA GLY A 396 2.30 9.11 19.76
C GLY A 396 2.70 8.63 18.37
N LYS A 397 1.79 8.00 17.62
CA LYS A 397 2.08 7.55 16.25
C LYS A 397 2.21 8.73 15.29
N THR A 398 3.18 8.60 14.40
CA THR A 398 3.37 9.47 13.24
C THR A 398 3.00 8.71 11.97
N PHE A 399 2.82 9.44 10.89
CA PHE A 399 2.63 8.90 9.56
C PHE A 399 3.37 9.74 8.53
N THR A 400 3.80 9.09 7.46
CA THR A 400 4.44 9.77 6.34
C THR A 400 3.38 10.46 5.49
N TYR A 401 3.62 11.73 5.14
CA TYR A 401 2.85 12.47 4.16
C TYR A 401 3.83 13.22 3.25
N ASN A 402 3.83 12.89 1.96
CA ASN A 402 4.72 13.48 0.97
C ASN A 402 6.23 13.40 1.31
N GLY A 403 6.65 12.34 2.02
CA GLY A 403 8.06 12.12 2.41
C GLY A 403 8.47 12.77 3.73
N GLU A 404 7.55 13.44 4.43
CA GLU A 404 7.77 14.02 5.75
C GLU A 404 6.89 13.31 6.80
N GLU A 405 7.37 13.23 8.04
CA GLU A 405 6.63 12.62 9.15
C GLU A 405 5.74 13.64 9.86
N TYR A 406 4.47 13.28 10.06
CA TYR A 406 3.48 14.11 10.73
C TYR A 406 2.87 13.38 11.93
N SER A 407 2.56 14.13 12.98
CA SER A 407 1.83 13.64 14.16
C SER A 407 0.37 13.33 13.79
N MET A 408 -0.08 12.09 14.02
CA MET A 408 -1.49 11.73 13.81
C MET A 408 -2.42 12.57 14.67
N THR A 409 -2.03 12.81 15.94
CA THR A 409 -2.81 13.61 16.89
C THR A 409 -3.05 15.02 16.35
N ASP A 410 -2.05 15.67 15.77
CA ASP A 410 -2.16 17.08 15.37
C ASP A 410 -3.06 17.26 14.14
N GLU A 411 -3.09 16.28 13.24
CA GLU A 411 -3.98 16.30 12.09
C GLU A 411 -5.42 15.93 12.48
N ILE A 412 -5.62 14.99 13.41
CA ILE A 412 -6.96 14.65 13.94
C ILE A 412 -7.57 15.84 14.71
N LYS A 413 -6.76 16.60 15.47
CA LYS A 413 -7.22 17.84 16.13
C LYS A 413 -7.81 18.86 15.15
N LYS A 414 -7.34 18.92 13.90
CA LYS A 414 -7.93 19.80 12.88
C LYS A 414 -9.34 19.38 12.50
N ILE A 415 -9.64 18.08 12.51
CA ILE A 415 -11.01 17.56 12.31
C ILE A 415 -11.90 17.99 13.49
N TYR A 416 -11.41 17.86 14.73
CA TYR A 416 -12.17 18.31 15.90
C TYR A 416 -12.45 19.80 15.87
N ALA A 417 -11.44 20.62 15.54
CA ALA A 417 -11.61 22.06 15.38
C ALA A 417 -12.63 22.41 14.27
N ALA A 418 -12.58 21.70 13.14
CA ALA A 418 -13.54 21.89 12.05
C ALA A 418 -14.98 21.52 12.45
N LEU A 419 -15.16 20.56 13.34
CA LEU A 419 -16.48 20.14 13.82
C LEU A 419 -16.92 20.81 15.12
N ASP A 420 -16.13 21.72 15.68
CA ASP A 420 -16.33 22.28 17.02
C ASP A 420 -16.49 21.18 18.08
N TYR A 421 -15.74 20.08 17.95
CA TYR A 421 -15.85 18.91 18.82
C TYR A 421 -14.87 19.00 19.99
N ASN A 422 -15.37 18.78 21.21
CA ASN A 422 -14.55 18.69 22.42
C ASN A 422 -14.28 17.21 22.77
N PRO A 423 -13.03 16.73 22.72
CA PRO A 423 -12.70 15.34 23.02
C PRO A 423 -12.85 14.96 24.50
N GLU A 424 -12.74 15.90 25.43
CA GLU A 424 -12.87 15.64 26.87
C GLU A 424 -14.33 15.43 27.29
N SER A 425 -15.24 16.27 26.78
CA SER A 425 -16.68 16.17 27.07
C SER A 425 -17.44 15.32 26.05
N GLN A 426 -16.78 14.89 24.97
CA GLN A 426 -17.36 14.18 23.83
C GLN A 426 -18.57 14.87 23.19
N ALA A 427 -18.64 16.20 23.30
CA ALA A 427 -19.74 17.01 22.80
C ALA A 427 -19.34 17.84 21.57
N TYR A 428 -20.30 18.01 20.66
CA TYR A 428 -20.19 18.98 19.57
C TYR A 428 -20.69 20.34 20.05
N GLY A 429 -19.97 21.38 19.66
CA GLY A 429 -20.40 22.76 19.77
C GLY A 429 -21.31 23.18 18.62
N ASN A 430 -21.50 24.49 18.48
CA ASN A 430 -22.48 25.08 17.58
C ASN A 430 -21.86 25.81 16.38
N ASN A 431 -20.53 25.80 16.25
CA ASN A 431 -19.82 26.58 15.23
C ASN A 431 -18.93 25.71 14.32
N PRO A 432 -19.46 24.68 13.63
CA PRO A 432 -18.66 23.88 12.72
C PRO A 432 -18.21 24.71 11.49
N THR A 433 -16.97 24.51 11.07
CA THR A 433 -16.39 25.13 9.88
C THR A 433 -16.02 24.06 8.84
N PRO A 434 -16.47 24.19 7.58
CA PRO A 434 -16.21 23.18 6.57
C PRO A 434 -14.75 23.19 6.13
N VAL A 435 -14.16 22.00 6.01
CA VAL A 435 -12.82 21.82 5.44
C VAL A 435 -12.86 22.04 3.93
N LYS A 436 -12.05 22.98 3.45
CA LYS A 436 -11.95 23.35 2.03
C LYS A 436 -10.95 22.44 1.31
N TRP A 437 -11.38 21.22 1.00
CA TRP A 437 -10.57 20.26 0.25
C TRP A 437 -10.22 20.77 -1.15
N ILE A 438 -9.01 20.42 -1.61
CA ILE A 438 -8.57 20.71 -2.97
C ILE A 438 -8.83 19.48 -3.83
N LYS A 439 -9.72 19.62 -4.83
CA LYS A 439 -10.11 18.53 -5.71
C LYS A 439 -8.92 18.13 -6.60
N VAL A 440 -8.53 16.86 -6.57
CA VAL A 440 -7.43 16.33 -7.39
C VAL A 440 -7.89 15.95 -8.79
N HIS A 441 -9.02 15.25 -8.88
CA HIS A 441 -9.55 14.77 -10.15
C HIS A 441 -10.62 15.74 -10.67
N ASN A 442 -10.47 16.23 -11.89
CA ASN A 442 -11.50 17.04 -12.52
C ASN A 442 -11.71 16.68 -13.99
N LEU A 443 -12.95 16.83 -14.44
CA LEU A 443 -13.35 16.74 -15.84
C LEU A 443 -14.00 18.06 -16.24
N PRO A 444 -13.94 18.45 -17.52
CA PRO A 444 -14.69 19.61 -18.01
C PRO A 444 -16.20 19.46 -17.79
N ASP A 445 -16.91 20.55 -17.55
CA ASP A 445 -18.34 20.53 -17.18
C ASP A 445 -19.26 19.98 -18.28
N HIS A 446 -18.83 20.02 -19.55
CA HIS A 446 -19.58 19.43 -20.66
C HIS A 446 -19.50 17.90 -20.69
N ALA A 447 -18.57 17.29 -19.96
CA ALA A 447 -18.45 15.84 -19.86
C ALA A 447 -19.40 15.29 -18.80
N TYR A 448 -20.22 14.33 -19.21
CA TYR A 448 -21.08 13.58 -18.31
C TYR A 448 -20.41 12.26 -17.93
N PHE A 449 -20.10 12.13 -16.64
CA PHE A 449 -19.60 10.88 -16.06
C PHE A 449 -20.45 10.50 -14.85
N ASN A 450 -20.75 9.20 -14.73
CA ASN A 450 -21.57 8.67 -13.65
C ASN A 450 -20.85 7.51 -12.95
N HIS A 451 -20.46 7.70 -11.68
CA HIS A 451 -19.77 6.67 -10.89
C HIS A 451 -20.60 5.38 -10.74
N SER A 452 -21.89 5.46 -10.45
CA SER A 452 -22.70 4.25 -10.19
C SER A 452 -22.80 3.34 -11.42
N GLN A 453 -22.82 3.90 -12.62
CA GLN A 453 -22.81 3.12 -13.85
C GLN A 453 -21.50 2.33 -14.03
N HIS A 454 -20.36 2.91 -13.64
CA HIS A 454 -19.07 2.26 -13.81
C HIS A 454 -18.74 1.29 -12.67
N VAL A 455 -19.11 1.64 -11.44
CA VAL A 455 -18.80 0.85 -10.24
C VAL A 455 -19.82 -0.26 -10.04
N THR A 456 -21.12 0.07 -10.00
CA THR A 456 -22.17 -0.91 -9.66
C THR A 456 -22.58 -1.74 -10.86
N VAL A 457 -22.79 -1.11 -12.02
CA VAL A 457 -23.21 -1.83 -13.23
C VAL A 457 -22.02 -2.39 -14.00
N GLY A 458 -20.98 -1.58 -14.20
CA GLY A 458 -19.77 -1.96 -14.92
C GLY A 458 -18.77 -2.77 -14.10
N GLY A 459 -18.99 -2.92 -12.78
CA GLY A 459 -18.15 -3.69 -11.86
C GLY A 459 -16.67 -3.30 -11.88
N GLN A 460 -16.35 -2.06 -12.27
CA GLN A 460 -14.98 -1.60 -12.40
C GLN A 460 -14.34 -1.42 -11.02
N LYS A 461 -13.11 -1.93 -10.88
CA LYS A 461 -12.31 -1.72 -9.67
C LYS A 461 -11.92 -0.25 -9.55
N CYS A 462 -11.95 0.29 -8.32
CA CYS A 462 -11.56 1.69 -8.06
C CYS A 462 -10.12 1.99 -8.55
N GLN A 463 -9.21 1.02 -8.37
CA GLN A 463 -7.80 1.14 -8.74
C GLN A 463 -7.58 1.26 -10.25
N THR A 464 -8.50 0.77 -11.08
CA THR A 464 -8.42 0.88 -12.53
C THR A 464 -8.37 2.35 -12.97
N CYS A 465 -9.09 3.23 -12.27
CA CYS A 465 -9.21 4.65 -12.61
C CYS A 465 -8.39 5.58 -11.71
N HIS A 466 -8.21 5.20 -10.44
CA HIS A 466 -7.55 6.04 -9.44
C HIS A 466 -6.13 5.56 -9.07
N GLY A 467 -5.68 4.43 -9.63
CA GLY A 467 -4.40 3.81 -9.27
C GLY A 467 -4.46 3.11 -7.91
N PRO A 468 -3.32 2.64 -7.38
CA PRO A 468 -3.22 1.99 -6.08
C PRO A 468 -3.36 3.03 -4.95
N VAL A 469 -4.58 3.54 -4.74
CA VAL A 469 -4.87 4.59 -3.75
C VAL A 469 -4.52 4.14 -2.32
N GLU A 470 -4.62 2.84 -2.06
CA GLU A 470 -4.20 2.21 -0.80
C GLU A 470 -2.69 2.31 -0.52
N GLU A 471 -1.87 2.68 -1.51
CA GLU A 471 -0.43 2.92 -1.35
C GLU A 471 -0.11 4.43 -1.28
N MET A 472 -1.10 5.31 -1.45
CA MET A 472 -0.92 6.75 -1.57
C MET A 472 -1.00 7.46 -0.21
N ASP A 473 0.13 8.01 0.24
CA ASP A 473 0.18 8.92 1.38
C ASP A 473 -0.49 10.27 1.08
N VAL A 474 -0.40 10.70 -0.17
CA VAL A 474 -1.11 11.86 -0.71
C VAL A 474 -1.74 11.44 -2.01
N VAL A 475 -3.06 11.65 -2.15
CA VAL A 475 -3.75 11.28 -3.38
C VAL A 475 -3.25 12.13 -4.54
N GLU A 476 -2.96 11.48 -5.65
CA GLU A 476 -2.56 12.10 -6.90
C GLU A 476 -3.46 11.66 -8.05
N GLN A 477 -3.50 12.45 -9.13
CA GLN A 477 -4.19 12.03 -10.33
C GLN A 477 -3.35 10.97 -11.07
N PHE A 478 -3.72 9.70 -10.91
CA PHE A 478 -3.03 8.57 -11.53
C PHE A 478 -3.32 8.48 -13.04
N SER A 479 -4.60 8.38 -13.42
CA SER A 479 -5.00 8.27 -14.82
C SER A 479 -5.07 9.63 -15.51
N PRO A 480 -4.80 9.71 -16.83
CA PRO A 480 -4.83 10.97 -17.58
C PRO A 480 -6.24 11.55 -17.73
N LEU A 481 -7.29 10.73 -17.65
CA LEU A 481 -8.70 11.13 -17.80
C LEU A 481 -9.00 11.92 -19.08
N THR A 482 -8.23 11.68 -20.14
CA THR A 482 -8.46 12.26 -21.46
C THR A 482 -9.54 11.50 -22.20
N MET A 483 -10.19 12.14 -23.18
CA MET A 483 -11.20 11.47 -24.02
C MET A 483 -10.64 10.20 -24.69
N LYS A 484 -9.39 10.25 -25.16
CA LYS A 484 -8.70 9.08 -25.72
C LYS A 484 -8.69 7.90 -24.73
N TRP A 485 -8.37 8.16 -23.47
CA TRP A 485 -8.34 7.13 -22.43
C TRP A 485 -9.73 6.52 -22.20
N CYS A 486 -10.79 7.34 -22.17
CA CYS A 486 -12.17 6.84 -22.06
C CYS A 486 -12.54 5.92 -23.24
N ILE A 487 -12.23 6.34 -24.46
CA ILE A 487 -12.54 5.59 -25.69
C ILE A 487 -11.76 4.27 -25.76
N GLU A 488 -10.47 4.28 -25.44
CA GLU A 488 -9.63 3.07 -25.41
C GLU A 488 -10.11 2.06 -24.35
N CYS A 489 -10.54 2.55 -23.18
CA CYS A 489 -11.15 1.73 -22.15
C CYS A 489 -12.47 1.11 -22.64
N HIS A 490 -13.35 1.92 -23.24
CA HIS A 490 -14.66 1.46 -23.74
C HIS A 490 -14.55 0.47 -24.92
N ASN A 491 -13.51 0.59 -25.75
CA ASN A 491 -13.23 -0.37 -26.83
C ASN A 491 -13.00 -1.78 -26.28
N THR A 492 -12.23 -1.87 -25.19
CA THR A 492 -11.71 -3.16 -24.71
C THR A 492 -12.50 -3.73 -23.54
N THR A 493 -13.31 -2.92 -22.86
CA THR A 493 -14.06 -3.34 -21.67
C THR A 493 -15.35 -4.04 -22.07
N GLY A 494 -15.53 -5.26 -21.55
CA GLY A 494 -16.77 -6.01 -21.71
C GLY A 494 -17.86 -5.50 -20.78
N VAL A 495 -19.09 -5.54 -21.26
CA VAL A 495 -20.30 -5.25 -20.49
C VAL A 495 -20.66 -6.49 -19.67
N MET A 496 -20.91 -6.31 -18.37
CA MET A 496 -21.41 -7.38 -17.51
C MET A 496 -22.89 -7.65 -17.81
N SER A 497 -23.15 -8.52 -18.80
CA SER A 497 -24.49 -8.85 -19.28
C SER A 497 -25.13 -10.04 -18.60
N GLU A 498 -24.32 -10.96 -18.04
CA GLU A 498 -24.81 -12.18 -17.40
C GLU A 498 -25.66 -11.89 -16.15
N GLY A 499 -26.83 -12.53 -16.08
CA GLY A 499 -27.73 -12.43 -14.92
C GLY A 499 -28.44 -11.08 -14.79
N ASN A 500 -28.38 -10.24 -15.82
CA ASN A 500 -29.05 -8.94 -15.84
C ASN A 500 -30.23 -8.96 -16.82
N GLY A 501 -31.44 -8.88 -16.26
CA GLY A 501 -32.69 -9.00 -17.03
C GLY A 501 -32.84 -7.99 -18.19
N TYR A 502 -32.17 -6.83 -18.14
CA TYR A 502 -32.16 -5.88 -19.26
C TYR A 502 -31.43 -6.46 -20.48
N TYR A 503 -30.26 -7.06 -20.27
CA TYR A 503 -29.48 -7.66 -21.36
C TYR A 503 -30.10 -8.98 -21.81
N ASP A 504 -30.70 -9.76 -20.89
CA ASP A 504 -31.45 -10.97 -21.25
C ASP A 504 -32.60 -10.65 -22.22
N GLU A 505 -33.38 -9.60 -21.94
CA GLU A 505 -34.46 -9.13 -22.82
C GLU A 505 -33.92 -8.62 -24.17
N MET A 506 -32.82 -7.87 -24.14
CA MET A 506 -32.16 -7.37 -25.36
C MET A 506 -31.68 -8.53 -26.25
N HIS A 507 -31.00 -9.51 -25.67
CA HIS A 507 -30.51 -10.69 -26.39
C HIS A 507 -31.67 -11.54 -26.93
N ALA A 508 -32.77 -11.68 -26.19
CA ALA A 508 -33.95 -12.43 -26.63
C ALA A 508 -34.62 -11.81 -27.87
N ARG A 509 -34.61 -10.47 -27.99
CA ARG A 509 -35.19 -9.73 -29.13
C ARG A 509 -34.28 -9.65 -30.35
N MET A 510 -32.99 -9.94 -30.18
CA MET A 510 -31.99 -9.84 -31.23
C MET A 510 -32.21 -10.94 -32.28
N THR A 511 -32.11 -10.60 -33.57
CA THR A 511 -32.14 -11.60 -34.66
C THR A 511 -30.85 -12.42 -34.65
N GLU A 512 -30.89 -13.67 -35.13
CA GLU A 512 -29.72 -14.55 -35.17
C GLU A 512 -28.48 -13.92 -35.84
N GLN A 513 -28.65 -13.16 -36.93
CA GLN A 513 -27.56 -12.44 -37.59
C GLN A 513 -26.82 -11.46 -36.66
N TYR A 514 -27.56 -10.75 -35.81
CA TYR A 514 -26.98 -9.79 -34.86
C TYR A 514 -26.42 -10.50 -33.63
N LYS A 515 -27.01 -11.62 -33.19
CA LYS A 515 -26.42 -12.44 -32.13
C LYS A 515 -25.06 -12.99 -32.56
N GLU A 516 -24.97 -13.54 -33.78
CA GLU A 516 -23.69 -14.01 -34.32
C GLU A 516 -22.68 -12.86 -34.46
N LYS A 517 -23.13 -11.69 -34.91
CA LYS A 517 -22.25 -10.53 -35.07
C LYS A 517 -21.69 -9.98 -33.76
N TRP A 518 -22.52 -9.83 -32.72
CA TRP A 518 -22.17 -9.07 -31.50
C TRP A 518 -21.96 -9.95 -30.26
N LEU A 519 -22.40 -11.20 -30.30
CA LEU A 519 -22.20 -12.17 -29.21
C LEU A 519 -21.37 -13.38 -29.67
N GLY A 520 -21.02 -13.46 -30.97
CA GLY A 520 -20.29 -14.60 -31.54
C GLY A 520 -18.86 -14.75 -31.04
N ASP A 521 -18.23 -13.66 -30.60
CA ASP A 521 -16.93 -13.66 -29.94
C ASP A 521 -17.03 -13.84 -28.40
N GLY A 522 -18.25 -13.96 -27.88
CA GLY A 522 -18.55 -14.15 -26.47
C GLY A 522 -18.37 -12.89 -25.61
N LYS A 523 -18.15 -11.70 -26.19
CA LYS A 523 -17.89 -10.49 -25.42
C LYS A 523 -18.51 -9.24 -26.03
N LEU A 524 -19.66 -8.85 -25.50
CA LEU A 524 -20.26 -7.55 -25.79
C LEU A 524 -19.46 -6.43 -25.12
N THR A 525 -18.93 -5.49 -25.89
CA THR A 525 -18.14 -4.35 -25.40
C THR A 525 -18.98 -3.08 -25.24
N VAL A 526 -18.41 -2.09 -24.54
CA VAL A 526 -19.09 -0.79 -24.35
C VAL A 526 -19.19 -0.02 -25.68
N GLU A 527 -18.21 -0.14 -26.57
CA GLU A 527 -18.26 0.43 -27.92
C GLU A 527 -19.46 -0.08 -28.71
N GLU A 528 -19.70 -1.40 -28.70
CA GLU A 528 -20.76 -2.06 -29.46
C GLU A 528 -22.17 -1.69 -28.95
N MET A 529 -22.27 -1.32 -27.67
CA MET A 529 -23.47 -0.73 -27.06
C MET A 529 -23.65 0.77 -27.37
N GLY A 530 -22.81 1.32 -28.25
CA GLY A 530 -22.84 2.72 -28.66
C GLY A 530 -22.22 3.65 -27.63
N GLY A 531 -21.34 3.16 -26.74
CA GLY A 531 -20.64 3.95 -25.73
C GLY A 531 -19.60 4.94 -26.29
N TRP A 532 -19.58 5.13 -27.61
CA TRP A 532 -18.80 6.12 -28.36
C TRP A 532 -19.65 7.23 -28.99
N GLU A 533 -20.97 7.18 -28.82
CA GLU A 533 -21.84 8.24 -29.33
C GLU A 533 -21.64 9.54 -28.54
N CYS A 534 -21.35 10.64 -29.23
CA CYS A 534 -21.10 11.96 -28.65
C CYS A 534 -22.12 12.35 -27.56
N ALA A 535 -23.42 12.19 -27.85
CA ALA A 535 -24.51 12.61 -26.97
C ALA A 535 -24.63 11.79 -25.68
N LYS A 536 -23.97 10.63 -25.57
CA LYS A 536 -23.98 9.81 -24.35
C LYS A 536 -22.89 10.22 -23.35
N CYS A 537 -21.87 10.95 -23.82
CA CYS A 537 -20.71 11.31 -23.02
C CYS A 537 -20.62 12.81 -22.74
N HIS A 538 -21.12 13.65 -23.64
CA HIS A 538 -21.08 15.10 -23.48
C HIS A 538 -22.25 15.76 -24.21
N TYR A 539 -23.12 16.45 -23.46
CA TYR A 539 -24.38 17.00 -23.95
C TYR A 539 -24.69 18.35 -23.32
#